data_AF-A0A414G0H4-F1
#
_entry.id   AF-A0A414G0H4-F1
#
_cell.length_a   1.000
_cell.length_b   1.000
_cell.length_c   1.000
_cell.angle_alpha   90.00
_cell.angle_beta   90.00
_cell.angle_gamma   90.00
#
_symmetry.space_group_name_H-M   'P 1'
#
loop_
_entity.id
_entity.type
_entity.pdbx_description
1 polymer ?
#
loop_
_entity_poly.entity_id
_entity_poly.type
_entity_poly.pdbx_seq_one_letter_code
_entity_poly.pdbx_strand_id
1 'polypeptide(L)'
;MTEPADWHAVSGDIRRAVHAVAKDGAEYSARLLYRSARSLMRRLGIHTPAELYEVLRQVFWNSDEHVSFGDHLSVGFGESSRQRQVRAFVAEHPCEPKSVLAMEYERAYGFSAGIAAIWIDLFADSEDVSVLEWLGIETEEVGNDASPEGVQGRAETTDSNTGLASAVEEFCARELTGDICDARLVRSRFAYEFPAATGAAIDIDRLFAAAGFFEDRDLLFRVGKTPGEHFARLIGSRSSFTRGDSGFEDAVWRHPAFRHALQLARDDHRIMLYEPNSYISFSRLHDVLGVRMSDIESYAVSVSAVVPEGVPFTIVSLRAGTTSTQALDAIELPDSFYEGLLDASGLFSSCILAGVRVFAVGLEGRMSANWLVGWLVSRHEGVGRDALQRLLRDELGVSCPTANLVTAIHNSGVFHDDVEDVYYSSMDTWKKEVRNELAK
;
A
#
# COMPACT_ATOMS: atom_id res chain seq x y z
N MET A 1 -20.63 -8.55 32.02
CA MET A 1 -19.66 -7.75 31.24
C MET A 1 -18.38 -7.71 32.04
N THR A 2 -17.42 -8.56 31.69
CA THR A 2 -16.06 -8.53 32.24
C THR A 2 -15.37 -7.26 31.77
N GLU A 3 -14.73 -6.54 32.68
CA GLU A 3 -13.82 -5.44 32.33
C GLU A 3 -12.83 -5.91 31.25
N PRO A 4 -12.56 -5.11 30.21
CA PRO A 4 -11.55 -5.46 29.23
C PRO A 4 -10.21 -5.60 29.97
N ALA A 5 -9.54 -6.73 29.74
CA ALA A 5 -8.23 -7.00 30.33
C ALA A 5 -7.29 -5.80 30.09
N ASP A 6 -6.55 -5.40 31.12
CA ASP A 6 -5.49 -4.40 31.00
C ASP A 6 -4.48 -4.88 29.95
N TRP A 7 -4.63 -4.36 28.73
CA TRP A 7 -3.92 -4.84 27.55
C TRP A 7 -2.42 -4.54 27.66
N HIS A 8 -2.01 -3.60 28.52
CA HIS A 8 -0.60 -3.39 28.84
C HIS A 8 0.03 -4.62 29.49
N ALA A 9 -0.67 -5.25 30.44
CA ALA A 9 -0.19 -6.46 31.13
C ALA A 9 -0.11 -7.68 30.20
N VAL A 10 -0.90 -7.70 29.13
CA VAL A 10 -1.06 -8.83 28.22
C VAL A 10 -0.27 -8.67 26.91
N SER A 11 0.12 -7.44 26.57
CA SER A 11 0.80 -7.07 25.33
C SER A 11 2.04 -7.92 25.04
N GLY A 12 2.89 -8.16 26.03
CA GLY A 12 4.13 -8.94 25.88
C GLY A 12 3.89 -10.41 25.54
N ASP A 13 2.85 -11.04 26.09
CA ASP A 13 2.50 -12.42 25.79
C ASP A 13 1.94 -12.55 24.37
N ILE A 14 1.10 -11.59 23.96
CA ILE A 14 0.54 -11.54 22.61
C ILE A 14 1.64 -11.32 21.58
N ARG A 15 2.53 -10.34 21.78
CA ARG A 15 3.66 -10.08 20.86
C ARG A 15 4.54 -11.33 20.68
N ARG A 16 4.88 -12.01 21.77
CA ARG A 16 5.67 -13.26 21.70
C ARG A 16 4.95 -14.36 20.92
N ALA A 17 3.64 -14.51 21.10
CA ALA A 17 2.87 -15.51 20.36
C ALA A 17 2.78 -15.18 18.86
N VAL A 18 2.68 -13.89 18.52
CA VAL A 18 2.67 -13.41 17.13
C VAL A 18 4.02 -13.65 16.47
N HIS A 19 5.13 -13.24 17.10
CA HIS A 19 6.49 -13.42 16.58
C HIS A 19 6.94 -14.89 16.46
N ALA A 20 6.25 -15.82 17.13
CA ALA A 20 6.48 -17.24 16.95
C ALA A 20 5.93 -17.79 15.61
N VAL A 21 5.03 -17.04 14.96
CA VAL A 21 4.36 -17.43 13.71
C VAL A 21 4.70 -16.48 12.58
N ALA A 22 4.67 -15.18 12.85
CA ALA A 22 4.85 -14.14 11.86
C ALA A 22 6.31 -14.05 11.41
N LYS A 23 6.49 -13.88 10.10
CA LYS A 23 7.77 -13.54 9.48
C LYS A 23 7.70 -12.11 8.98
N ASP A 24 8.83 -11.42 9.04
CA ASP A 24 8.97 -10.10 8.45
C ASP A 24 8.77 -10.17 6.92
N GLY A 25 8.11 -9.16 6.37
CA GLY A 25 7.73 -9.08 4.95
C GLY A 25 6.51 -9.91 4.54
N ALA A 26 5.77 -10.49 5.50
CA ALA A 26 4.60 -11.33 5.23
C ALA A 26 3.33 -10.84 5.94
N GLU A 27 2.19 -11.20 5.36
CA GLU A 27 0.85 -10.87 5.79
C GLU A 27 0.10 -12.13 6.24
N TYR A 28 -0.54 -12.07 7.41
CA TYR A 28 -1.26 -13.19 8.01
C TYR A 28 -2.64 -12.76 8.49
N SER A 29 -3.62 -13.65 8.40
CA SER A 29 -4.91 -13.42 9.04
C SER A 29 -4.82 -13.66 10.55
N ALA A 30 -5.51 -12.83 11.34
CA ALA A 30 -5.70 -13.06 12.78
C ALA A 30 -6.30 -14.44 13.08
N ARG A 31 -6.97 -15.09 12.11
CA ARG A 31 -7.45 -16.48 12.22
C ARG A 31 -6.31 -17.48 12.43
N LEU A 32 -5.19 -17.33 11.71
CA LEU A 32 -4.01 -18.18 11.89
C LEU A 32 -3.42 -17.95 13.27
N LEU A 33 -3.20 -16.69 13.63
CA LEU A 33 -2.61 -16.31 14.93
C LEU A 33 -3.47 -16.83 16.10
N TYR A 34 -4.79 -16.71 15.99
CA TYR A 34 -5.74 -17.24 16.95
C TYR A 34 -5.64 -18.77 17.09
N ARG A 35 -5.58 -19.49 15.96
CA ARG A 35 -5.44 -20.96 15.93
C ARG A 35 -4.11 -21.41 16.56
N SER A 36 -3.02 -20.73 16.23
CA SER A 36 -1.67 -21.07 16.70
C SER A 36 -1.47 -20.81 18.20
N ALA A 37 -2.18 -19.82 18.76
CA ALA A 37 -2.06 -19.44 20.17
C ALA A 37 -3.34 -19.70 21.00
N ARG A 38 -4.15 -20.70 20.63
CA ARG A 38 -5.50 -20.93 21.20
C ARG A 38 -5.53 -21.04 22.73
N SER A 39 -4.52 -21.65 23.34
CA SER A 39 -4.42 -21.78 24.80
C SER A 39 -4.19 -20.43 25.49
N LEU A 40 -3.40 -19.54 24.88
CA LEU A 40 -3.20 -18.17 25.31
C LEU A 40 -4.49 -17.37 25.15
N MET A 41 -5.14 -17.42 23.98
CA MET A 41 -6.39 -16.69 23.71
C MET A 41 -7.46 -17.00 24.75
N ARG A 42 -7.63 -18.29 25.09
CA ARG A 42 -8.58 -18.72 26.13
C ARG A 42 -8.24 -18.17 27.53
N ARG A 43 -6.95 -18.08 27.89
CA ARG A 43 -6.54 -17.50 29.18
C ARG A 43 -6.79 -15.99 29.24
N LEU A 44 -6.70 -15.32 28.11
CA LEU A 44 -6.88 -13.87 27.99
C LEU A 44 -8.34 -13.45 27.77
N GLY A 45 -9.28 -14.41 27.69
CA GLY A 45 -10.69 -14.12 27.41
C GLY A 45 -10.97 -13.67 25.97
N ILE A 46 -10.06 -13.97 25.03
CA ILE A 46 -10.24 -13.68 23.61
C ILE A 46 -10.89 -14.91 22.96
N HIS A 47 -12.14 -14.76 22.53
CA HIS A 47 -13.00 -15.84 22.07
C HIS A 47 -13.11 -15.92 20.54
N THR A 48 -12.81 -14.83 19.84
CA THR A 48 -12.91 -14.79 18.37
C THR A 48 -11.65 -14.23 17.71
N PRO A 49 -11.37 -14.59 16.44
CA PRO A 49 -10.31 -13.96 15.66
C PRO A 49 -10.49 -12.45 15.47
N ALA A 50 -11.75 -11.97 15.42
CA ALA A 50 -12.05 -10.54 15.31
C ALA A 50 -11.68 -9.78 16.60
N GLU A 51 -11.99 -10.35 17.77
CA GLU A 51 -11.52 -9.81 19.05
C GLU A 51 -9.99 -9.78 19.11
N LEU A 52 -9.31 -10.83 18.65
CA LEU A 52 -7.85 -10.83 18.57
C LEU A 52 -7.34 -9.71 17.66
N TYR A 53 -7.95 -9.53 16.49
CA TYR A 53 -7.56 -8.48 15.55
C TYR A 53 -7.63 -7.08 16.18
N GLU A 54 -8.70 -6.76 16.90
CA GLU A 54 -8.83 -5.49 17.64
C GLU A 54 -7.78 -5.34 18.73
N VAL A 55 -7.48 -6.41 19.47
CA VAL A 55 -6.41 -6.40 20.47
C VAL A 55 -5.05 -6.16 19.82
N LEU A 56 -4.76 -6.80 18.69
CA LEU A 56 -3.50 -6.61 17.95
C LEU A 56 -3.35 -5.15 17.49
N ARG A 57 -4.43 -4.52 17.01
CA ARG A 57 -4.41 -3.09 16.64
C ARG A 57 -3.97 -2.21 17.81
N GLN A 58 -4.40 -2.52 19.04
CA GLN A 58 -3.96 -1.78 20.23
C GLN A 58 -2.51 -2.10 20.60
N VAL A 59 -2.11 -3.38 20.53
CA VAL A 59 -0.77 -3.85 20.94
C VAL A 59 0.35 -3.29 20.05
N PHE A 60 0.13 -3.17 18.74
CA PHE A 60 1.14 -2.76 17.76
C PHE A 60 1.02 -1.29 17.32
N TRP A 61 0.11 -0.52 17.91
CA TRP A 61 -0.19 0.83 17.45
C TRP A 61 1.04 1.79 17.42
N ASN A 62 1.92 1.71 18.42
CA ASN A 62 3.14 2.51 18.57
C ASN A 62 4.37 1.63 18.81
N SER A 63 4.37 0.40 18.30
CA SER A 63 5.62 -0.34 18.24
C SER A 63 6.50 0.26 17.15
N ASP A 64 7.82 0.31 17.39
CA ASP A 64 8.81 0.50 16.32
C ASP A 64 8.76 -0.66 15.30
N GLU A 65 7.96 -1.69 15.60
CA GLU A 65 7.63 -2.81 14.73
C GLU A 65 6.61 -2.31 13.69
N HIS A 66 7.06 -2.20 12.43
CA HIS A 66 6.22 -1.83 11.29
C HIS A 66 5.12 -2.89 11.09
N VAL A 67 3.93 -2.68 11.65
CA VAL A 67 2.78 -3.59 11.51
C VAL A 67 1.62 -2.88 10.85
N SER A 68 1.05 -3.49 9.82
CA SER A 68 -0.11 -2.99 9.08
C SER A 68 -1.35 -3.83 9.39
N PHE A 69 -2.52 -3.19 9.32
CA PHE A 69 -3.81 -3.82 9.57
C PHE A 69 -4.72 -3.58 8.38
N GLY A 70 -5.32 -4.64 7.85
CA GLY A 70 -6.15 -4.60 6.65
C GLY A 70 -7.46 -5.37 6.79
N ASP A 71 -8.16 -5.48 5.67
CA ASP A 71 -9.37 -6.27 5.44
C ASP A 71 -9.19 -7.76 5.78
N HIS A 72 -10.29 -8.51 5.85
CA HIS A 72 -10.30 -9.96 6.15
C HIS A 72 -9.50 -10.37 7.41
N LEU A 73 -9.42 -9.48 8.40
CA LEU A 73 -8.61 -9.63 9.63
C LEU A 73 -7.11 -9.73 9.36
N SER A 74 -6.63 -8.97 8.38
CA SER A 74 -5.25 -9.06 7.92
C SER A 74 -4.27 -8.27 8.79
N VAL A 75 -3.13 -8.88 9.10
CA VAL A 75 -2.02 -8.29 9.86
C VAL A 75 -0.73 -8.50 9.07
N GLY A 76 -0.16 -7.40 8.56
CA GLY A 76 1.11 -7.38 7.85
C GLY A 76 2.28 -7.02 8.76
N PHE A 77 3.41 -7.69 8.59
CA PHE A 77 4.63 -7.45 9.37
C PHE A 77 5.75 -6.97 8.44
N GLY A 78 6.37 -5.85 8.77
CA GLY A 78 7.37 -5.18 7.94
C GLY A 78 6.76 -4.57 6.68
N GLU A 79 7.54 -4.57 5.60
CA GLU A 79 7.09 -4.17 4.26
C GLU A 79 6.34 -5.30 3.56
N SER A 80 5.27 -5.79 4.18
CA SER A 80 4.42 -6.85 3.62
C SER A 80 3.65 -6.34 2.40
N SER A 81 3.58 -7.15 1.34
CA SER A 81 2.71 -6.93 0.18
C SER A 81 1.96 -8.21 -0.14
N ARG A 82 0.64 -8.16 -0.06
CA ARG A 82 -0.25 -9.26 -0.40
C ARG A 82 0.02 -9.79 -1.81
N GLN A 83 0.16 -8.87 -2.76
CA GLN A 83 0.43 -9.17 -4.15
C GLN A 83 1.75 -9.94 -4.32
N ARG A 84 2.85 -9.46 -3.71
CA ARG A 84 4.14 -10.16 -3.75
C ARG A 84 4.06 -11.52 -3.07
N GLN A 85 3.39 -11.61 -1.92
CA GLN A 85 3.21 -12.85 -1.18
C GLN A 85 2.45 -13.90 -1.99
N VAL A 86 1.33 -13.52 -2.63
CA VAL A 86 0.54 -14.43 -3.46
C VAL A 86 1.34 -14.91 -4.68
N ARG A 87 2.03 -13.99 -5.38
CA ARG A 87 2.89 -14.36 -6.53
C ARG A 87 4.00 -15.32 -6.13
N ALA A 88 4.70 -15.04 -5.04
CA ALA A 88 5.76 -15.91 -4.53
C ALA A 88 5.20 -17.29 -4.15
N PHE A 89 4.05 -17.33 -3.47
CA PHE A 89 3.41 -18.58 -3.08
C PHE A 89 3.01 -19.44 -4.29
N VAL A 90 2.43 -18.84 -5.34
CA VAL A 90 2.06 -19.56 -6.56
C VAL A 90 3.30 -20.05 -7.31
N ALA A 91 4.37 -19.25 -7.36
CA ALA A 91 5.63 -19.64 -8.00
C ALA A 91 6.31 -20.83 -7.32
N GLU A 92 6.14 -20.99 -6.01
CA GLU A 92 6.64 -22.14 -5.23
C GLU A 92 5.83 -23.44 -5.45
N HIS A 93 4.62 -23.34 -5.99
CA HIS A 93 3.69 -24.46 -6.19
C HIS A 93 3.28 -24.56 -7.68
N PRO A 94 4.24 -24.76 -8.60
CA PRO A 94 3.94 -24.79 -10.03
C PRO A 94 3.02 -25.97 -10.35
N CYS A 95 2.08 -25.74 -11.27
CA CYS A 95 1.12 -26.73 -11.78
C CYS A 95 0.05 -27.23 -10.78
N GLU A 96 -0.01 -26.70 -9.57
CA GLU A 96 -1.13 -27.00 -8.65
C GLU A 96 -2.42 -26.30 -9.11
N PRO A 97 -3.59 -26.95 -9.05
CA PRO A 97 -4.84 -26.32 -9.42
C PRO A 97 -5.21 -25.24 -8.39
N LYS A 98 -5.85 -24.16 -8.86
CA LYS A 98 -6.25 -23.01 -8.03
C LYS A 98 -6.96 -23.40 -6.72
N SER A 99 -7.85 -24.40 -6.77
CA SER A 99 -8.57 -24.86 -5.58
C SER A 99 -7.63 -25.42 -4.51
N VAL A 100 -6.56 -26.11 -4.90
CA VAL A 100 -5.53 -26.64 -3.99
C VAL A 100 -4.68 -25.49 -3.49
N LEU A 101 -4.18 -24.62 -4.37
CA LEU A 101 -3.42 -23.43 -4.00
C LEU A 101 -4.15 -22.57 -2.96
N ALA A 102 -5.44 -22.32 -3.16
CA ALA A 102 -6.25 -21.54 -2.24
C ALA A 102 -6.37 -22.19 -0.84
N MET A 103 -6.55 -23.52 -0.79
CA MET A 103 -6.61 -24.26 0.47
C MET A 103 -5.25 -24.31 1.18
N GLU A 104 -4.16 -24.39 0.44
CA GLU A 104 -2.81 -24.35 1.01
C GLU A 104 -2.44 -22.96 1.50
N TYR A 105 -2.82 -21.91 0.77
CA TYR A 105 -2.67 -20.53 1.19
C TYR A 105 -3.45 -20.25 2.48
N GLU A 106 -4.68 -20.77 2.61
CA GLU A 106 -5.44 -20.71 3.85
C GLU A 106 -4.71 -21.37 5.03
N ARG A 107 -4.09 -22.52 4.80
CA ARG A 107 -3.34 -23.21 5.85
C ARG A 107 -2.10 -22.42 6.26
N ALA A 108 -1.37 -21.87 5.30
CA ALA A 108 -0.12 -21.15 5.50
C ALA A 108 -0.33 -19.77 6.15
N TYR A 109 -1.34 -19.01 5.70
CA TYR A 109 -1.51 -17.59 6.07
C TYR A 109 -2.82 -17.29 6.81
N GLY A 110 -3.79 -18.21 6.82
CA GLY A 110 -5.06 -18.07 7.58
C GLY A 110 -6.19 -17.33 6.89
N PHE A 111 -6.01 -16.92 5.63
CA PHE A 111 -7.08 -16.32 4.81
C PHE A 111 -7.99 -17.40 4.26
N SER A 112 -9.30 -17.17 4.15
CA SER A 112 -10.20 -18.22 3.64
C SER A 112 -9.84 -18.64 2.20
N ALA A 113 -10.01 -19.90 1.85
CA ALA A 113 -9.77 -20.37 0.49
C ALA A 113 -10.58 -19.58 -0.56
N GLY A 114 -11.78 -19.11 -0.21
CA GLY A 114 -12.58 -18.24 -1.08
C GLY A 114 -11.87 -16.94 -1.45
N ILE A 115 -11.34 -16.21 -0.47
CA ILE A 115 -10.62 -14.95 -0.75
C ILE A 115 -9.25 -15.20 -1.38
N ALA A 116 -8.56 -16.28 -0.96
CA ALA A 116 -7.28 -16.67 -1.55
C ALA A 116 -7.42 -17.01 -3.04
N ALA A 117 -8.50 -17.68 -3.45
CA ALA A 117 -8.75 -17.97 -4.85
C ALA A 117 -8.91 -16.69 -5.69
N ILE A 118 -9.60 -15.68 -5.16
CA ILE A 118 -9.73 -14.37 -5.80
C ILE A 118 -8.36 -13.71 -5.94
N TRP A 119 -7.56 -13.67 -4.87
CA TRP A 119 -6.23 -13.07 -4.93
C TRP A 119 -5.28 -13.78 -5.88
N ILE A 120 -5.36 -15.12 -5.98
CA ILE A 120 -4.62 -15.88 -6.97
C ILE A 120 -5.04 -15.44 -8.37
N ASP A 121 -6.35 -15.37 -8.66
CA ASP A 121 -6.83 -14.89 -9.95
C ASP A 121 -6.44 -13.43 -10.24
N LEU A 122 -6.34 -12.56 -9.23
CA LEU A 122 -5.98 -11.16 -9.44
C LEU A 122 -4.48 -10.96 -9.65
N PHE A 123 -3.65 -11.63 -8.86
CA PHE A 123 -2.22 -11.31 -8.71
C PHE A 123 -1.26 -12.31 -9.29
N ALA A 124 -1.64 -13.60 -9.35
CA ALA A 124 -0.81 -14.57 -10.05
C ALA A 124 -0.88 -14.21 -11.54
N ASP A 125 0.29 -14.02 -12.15
CA ASP A 125 0.36 -13.73 -13.56
C ASP A 125 -0.30 -14.92 -14.29
N SER A 126 -1.39 -14.65 -15.02
CA SER A 126 -1.73 -15.49 -16.16
C SER A 126 -0.51 -15.37 -17.07
N GLU A 127 -0.04 -16.46 -17.68
CA GLU A 127 0.84 -16.33 -18.84
C GLU A 127 0.26 -15.21 -19.71
N ASP A 128 1.04 -14.13 -19.82
CA ASP A 128 0.62 -12.93 -20.51
C ASP A 128 0.24 -13.38 -21.91
N VAL A 129 -1.04 -13.31 -22.26
CA VAL A 129 -1.39 -13.16 -23.67
C VAL A 129 -0.79 -11.83 -24.03
N SER A 130 0.41 -11.91 -24.61
CA SER A 130 1.24 -10.78 -24.93
C SER A 130 0.36 -9.75 -25.63
N VAL A 131 0.30 -8.54 -25.10
CA VAL A 131 -0.40 -7.42 -25.73
C VAL A 131 0.08 -7.21 -27.19
N LEU A 132 1.24 -7.79 -27.55
CA LEU A 132 1.77 -7.89 -28.91
C LEU A 132 0.90 -8.73 -29.87
N GLU A 133 0.23 -9.79 -29.41
CA GLU A 133 -0.68 -10.61 -30.22
C GLU A 133 -1.99 -9.85 -30.56
N TRP A 134 -2.44 -8.96 -29.67
CA TRP A 134 -3.59 -8.09 -29.91
C TRP A 134 -3.28 -6.89 -30.83
N LEU A 135 -2.01 -6.48 -30.90
CA LEU A 135 -1.55 -5.38 -31.74
C LEU A 135 -0.98 -5.82 -33.10
N GLY A 136 -0.92 -7.13 -33.37
CA GLY A 136 -0.52 -7.66 -34.68
C GLY A 136 0.92 -7.32 -35.09
N ILE A 137 1.83 -7.17 -34.11
CA ILE A 137 3.24 -6.86 -34.38
C ILE A 137 4.02 -8.17 -34.29
N GLU A 138 4.36 -8.73 -35.45
CA GLU A 138 5.30 -9.85 -35.56
C GLU A 138 6.68 -9.41 -35.08
N THR A 139 7.20 -10.05 -34.04
CA THR A 139 8.62 -9.94 -33.66
C THR A 139 9.44 -10.78 -34.61
N GLU A 140 10.17 -10.14 -35.52
CA GLU A 140 11.20 -10.80 -36.34
C GLU A 140 12.30 -11.38 -35.44
N GLU A 141 12.44 -12.70 -35.45
CA GLU A 141 13.59 -13.40 -34.90
C GLU A 141 14.82 -13.13 -35.79
N VAL A 142 15.76 -12.33 -35.29
CA VAL A 142 17.09 -12.22 -35.90
C VAL A 142 17.95 -13.37 -35.38
N GLY A 143 18.09 -14.40 -36.21
CA GLY A 143 19.02 -15.51 -36.01
C GLY A 143 20.48 -15.02 -36.00
N ASN A 144 21.24 -15.47 -35.01
CA ASN A 144 22.66 -15.17 -34.90
C ASN A 144 23.46 -16.45 -35.20
N ASP A 145 23.99 -16.52 -36.42
CA ASP A 145 24.89 -17.57 -36.88
C ASP A 145 26.26 -16.94 -37.13
N ALA A 146 27.24 -17.21 -36.26
CA ALA A 146 28.68 -17.14 -36.58
C ALA A 146 29.54 -17.63 -35.39
N SER A 147 30.20 -18.76 -35.56
CA SER A 147 31.42 -19.12 -34.80
C SER A 147 32.64 -18.35 -35.31
N PRO A 148 33.72 -18.25 -34.52
CA PRO A 148 35.02 -18.56 -35.10
C PRO A 148 35.96 -19.37 -34.18
N GLU A 149 36.75 -20.23 -34.82
CA GLU A 149 37.85 -21.00 -34.22
C GLU A 149 39.15 -20.17 -34.04
N GLY A 150 39.76 -20.37 -32.88
CA GLY A 150 41.17 -20.35 -32.47
C GLY A 150 42.28 -19.62 -33.25
N VAL A 151 43.11 -18.85 -32.51
CA VAL A 151 44.59 -18.90 -32.57
C VAL A 151 45.17 -18.62 -31.18
N GLN A 152 46.16 -19.44 -30.79
CA GLN A 152 46.89 -19.39 -29.52
C GLN A 152 48.26 -18.72 -29.73
N GLY A 153 48.67 -17.81 -28.84
CA GLY A 153 49.97 -17.13 -28.97
C GLY A 153 50.37 -16.24 -27.79
N ARG A 154 51.00 -16.86 -26.78
CA ARG A 154 52.14 -16.42 -25.94
C ARG A 154 52.18 -14.98 -25.36
N ALA A 155 52.29 -14.95 -24.04
CA ALA A 155 52.41 -13.80 -23.14
C ALA A 155 53.61 -12.88 -23.41
N GLU A 156 53.37 -11.58 -23.25
CA GLU A 156 54.36 -10.59 -22.81
C GLU A 156 53.67 -9.51 -21.95
N THR A 157 54.32 -9.19 -20.84
CA THR A 157 53.87 -8.36 -19.73
C THR A 157 53.98 -6.86 -20.02
N THR A 158 52.85 -6.20 -20.28
CA THR A 158 52.57 -4.81 -19.84
C THR A 158 51.08 -4.54 -20.01
N ASP A 159 50.47 -3.85 -19.03
CA ASP A 159 49.21 -3.09 -19.08
C ASP A 159 48.16 -3.52 -18.05
N SER A 160 48.43 -3.18 -16.80
CA SER A 160 47.40 -3.11 -15.73
C SER A 160 46.22 -2.19 -16.09
N ASN A 161 46.36 -1.33 -17.10
CA ASN A 161 45.33 -0.38 -17.53
C ASN A 161 44.31 -0.98 -18.53
N THR A 162 44.74 -1.92 -19.38
CA THR A 162 43.90 -2.55 -20.42
C THR A 162 42.97 -3.61 -19.83
N GLY A 163 43.43 -4.34 -18.81
CA GLY A 163 42.60 -5.30 -18.07
C GLY A 163 41.49 -4.65 -17.24
N LEU A 164 41.74 -3.47 -16.67
CA LEU A 164 40.74 -2.72 -15.92
C LEU A 164 39.63 -2.19 -16.85
N ALA A 165 39.99 -1.66 -18.02
CA ALA A 165 39.01 -1.18 -19.01
C ALA A 165 38.08 -2.31 -19.48
N SER A 166 38.64 -3.48 -19.83
CA SER A 166 37.84 -4.63 -20.23
C SER A 166 36.93 -5.15 -19.11
N ALA A 167 37.39 -5.15 -17.85
CA ALA A 167 36.58 -5.56 -16.71
C ALA A 167 35.44 -4.56 -16.42
N VAL A 168 35.69 -3.27 -16.64
CA VAL A 168 34.68 -2.20 -16.50
C VAL A 168 33.62 -2.28 -17.60
N GLU A 169 34.02 -2.57 -18.85
CA GLU A 169 33.07 -2.81 -19.94
C GLU A 169 32.19 -4.03 -19.67
N GLU A 170 32.77 -5.12 -19.16
CA GLU A 170 32.04 -6.33 -18.77
C GLU A 170 31.07 -6.06 -17.60
N PHE A 171 31.47 -5.24 -16.63
CA PHE A 171 30.59 -4.76 -15.57
C PHE A 171 29.39 -3.98 -16.13
N CYS A 172 29.63 -2.99 -17.01
CA CYS A 172 28.55 -2.20 -17.62
C CYS A 172 27.60 -3.08 -18.45
N ALA A 173 28.13 -4.03 -19.22
CA ALA A 173 27.31 -4.97 -20.00
C ALA A 173 26.43 -5.86 -19.11
N ARG A 174 26.91 -6.21 -17.90
CA ARG A 174 26.18 -7.03 -16.92
C ARG A 174 25.13 -6.24 -16.15
N GLU A 175 25.45 -5.02 -15.74
CA GLU A 175 24.56 -4.22 -14.87
C GLU A 175 23.57 -3.36 -15.65
N LEU A 176 23.88 -2.96 -16.89
CA LEU A 176 23.03 -2.12 -17.74
C LEU A 176 22.24 -2.93 -18.77
N THR A 177 21.65 -4.04 -18.34
CA THR A 177 20.92 -4.97 -19.22
C THR A 177 19.50 -4.50 -19.54
N GLY A 178 18.90 -3.66 -18.68
CA GLY A 178 17.53 -3.16 -18.83
C GLY A 178 17.40 -1.90 -19.70
N ASP A 179 16.14 -1.49 -19.90
CA ASP A 179 15.78 -0.18 -20.46
C ASP A 179 15.91 0.95 -19.42
N ILE A 180 15.85 0.59 -18.14
CA ILE A 180 15.99 1.46 -16.98
C ILE A 180 16.84 0.77 -15.90
N CYS A 181 17.76 1.50 -15.27
CA CYS A 181 18.59 1.00 -14.17
C CYS A 181 18.64 2.02 -13.02
N ASP A 182 18.72 1.55 -11.77
CA ASP A 182 18.94 2.43 -10.62
C ASP A 182 20.40 2.92 -10.61
N ALA A 183 20.59 4.22 -10.84
CA ALA A 183 21.92 4.81 -10.97
C ALA A 183 22.73 4.71 -9.67
N ARG A 184 22.06 4.78 -8.51
CA ARG A 184 22.71 4.67 -7.19
C ARG A 184 23.16 3.24 -6.93
N LEU A 185 22.32 2.28 -7.26
CA LEU A 185 22.67 0.86 -7.12
C LEU A 185 23.87 0.51 -8.00
N VAL A 186 23.82 0.87 -9.29
CA VAL A 186 24.92 0.60 -10.23
C VAL A 186 26.22 1.27 -9.76
N ARG A 187 26.16 2.53 -9.33
CA ARG A 187 27.34 3.24 -8.76
C ARG A 187 27.87 2.57 -7.50
N SER A 188 27.01 2.11 -6.61
CA SER A 188 27.43 1.43 -5.38
C SER A 188 28.12 0.09 -5.66
N ARG A 189 27.60 -0.68 -6.62
CA ARG A 189 28.21 -1.94 -7.07
C ARG A 189 29.53 -1.69 -7.77
N PHE A 190 29.60 -0.65 -8.59
CA PHE A 190 30.85 -0.23 -9.24
C PHE A 190 31.92 0.16 -8.21
N ALA A 191 31.57 0.96 -7.20
CA ALA A 191 32.50 1.36 -6.14
C ALA A 191 32.96 0.18 -5.28
N TYR A 192 32.12 -0.85 -5.13
CA TYR A 192 32.45 -2.08 -4.41
C TYR A 192 33.38 -3.00 -5.22
N GLU A 193 33.11 -3.19 -6.52
CA GLU A 193 33.88 -4.08 -7.41
C GLU A 193 35.20 -3.43 -7.86
N PHE A 194 35.23 -2.10 -7.97
CA PHE A 194 36.40 -1.33 -8.35
C PHE A 194 36.78 -0.25 -7.30
N PRO A 195 37.17 -0.61 -6.07
CA PRO A 195 37.50 0.37 -5.02
C PRO A 195 38.66 1.30 -5.39
N ALA A 196 39.59 0.82 -6.21
CA ALA A 196 40.73 1.59 -6.71
C ALA A 196 40.36 2.56 -7.85
N ALA A 197 39.24 2.33 -8.54
CA ALA A 197 38.75 3.20 -9.62
C ALA A 197 38.06 4.45 -9.08
N THR A 198 37.52 4.40 -7.85
CA THR A 198 36.84 5.53 -7.19
C THR A 198 37.76 6.72 -6.90
N GLY A 199 39.08 6.49 -6.87
CA GLY A 199 40.11 7.55 -6.74
C GLY A 199 40.87 7.85 -8.04
N ALA A 200 40.61 7.11 -9.12
CA ALA A 200 41.19 7.32 -10.45
C ALA A 200 40.24 8.16 -11.32
N ALA A 201 40.75 8.72 -12.42
CA ALA A 201 39.97 9.53 -13.38
C ALA A 201 38.95 8.72 -14.22
N ILE A 202 38.38 7.65 -13.65
CA ILE A 202 37.32 6.86 -14.29
C ILE A 202 36.00 7.53 -13.96
N ASP A 203 35.52 8.31 -14.92
CA ASP A 203 34.24 8.99 -14.88
C ASP A 203 33.13 7.98 -15.25
N ILE A 204 32.45 7.43 -14.25
CA ILE A 204 31.40 6.42 -14.44
C ILE A 204 30.23 6.96 -15.28
N ASP A 205 29.97 8.27 -15.24
CA ASP A 205 28.89 8.88 -15.99
C ASP A 205 29.20 8.89 -17.49
N ARG A 206 30.49 9.04 -17.85
CA ARG A 206 30.94 8.85 -19.25
C ARG A 206 30.81 7.41 -19.72
N LEU A 207 31.03 6.44 -18.82
CA LEU A 207 30.86 5.01 -19.16
C LEU A 207 29.39 4.69 -19.42
N PHE A 208 28.48 5.21 -18.63
CA PHE A 208 27.04 5.09 -18.89
C PHE A 208 26.66 5.70 -20.24
N ALA A 209 27.16 6.90 -20.54
CA ALA A 209 26.94 7.54 -21.84
C ALA A 209 27.49 6.72 -23.02
N ALA A 210 28.69 6.14 -22.86
CA ALA A 210 29.30 5.27 -23.86
C ALA A 210 28.50 3.96 -24.06
N ALA A 211 27.89 3.44 -22.98
CA ALA A 211 26.98 2.30 -23.01
C ALA A 211 25.58 2.65 -23.57
N GLY A 212 25.35 3.89 -23.98
CA GLY A 212 24.07 4.33 -24.54
C GLY A 212 23.01 4.64 -23.48
N PHE A 213 23.41 5.08 -22.29
CA PHE A 213 22.51 5.49 -21.22
C PHE A 213 22.68 6.98 -20.87
N PHE A 214 21.60 7.62 -20.45
CA PHE A 214 21.63 8.95 -19.84
C PHE A 214 20.97 8.89 -18.48
N GLU A 215 21.42 9.72 -17.55
CA GLU A 215 20.82 9.82 -16.22
C GLU A 215 19.69 10.87 -16.21
N ASP A 216 18.56 10.50 -15.62
CA ASP A 216 17.54 11.42 -15.15
C ASP A 216 17.16 11.05 -13.71
N ARG A 217 17.47 11.95 -12.76
CA ARG A 217 17.02 11.89 -11.36
C ARG A 217 17.21 10.51 -10.68
N ASP A 218 18.46 10.07 -10.54
CA ASP A 218 18.87 8.78 -9.95
C ASP A 218 18.51 7.52 -10.79
N LEU A 219 17.98 7.66 -12.01
CA LEU A 219 17.70 6.55 -12.92
C LEU A 219 18.49 6.70 -14.22
N LEU A 220 19.02 5.58 -14.73
CA LEU A 220 19.69 5.50 -16.03
C LEU A 220 18.69 4.99 -17.06
N PHE A 221 18.49 5.75 -18.13
CA PHE A 221 17.60 5.41 -19.24
C PHE A 221 18.40 5.16 -20.51
N ARG A 222 17.99 4.15 -21.28
CA ARG A 222 18.57 3.92 -22.61
C ARG A 222 18.27 5.11 -23.54
N VAL A 223 19.28 5.59 -24.26
CA VAL A 223 19.18 6.69 -25.23
C VAL A 223 18.10 6.38 -26.26
N GLY A 224 17.25 7.37 -26.54
CA GLY A 224 16.10 7.24 -27.45
C GLY A 224 14.78 6.86 -26.76
N LYS A 225 14.78 6.60 -25.44
CA LYS A 225 13.56 6.49 -24.63
C LYS A 225 13.33 7.80 -23.87
N THR A 226 12.09 8.27 -23.85
CA THR A 226 11.71 9.33 -22.91
C THR A 226 11.21 8.69 -21.61
N PRO A 227 11.56 9.25 -20.42
CA PRO A 227 11.10 8.68 -19.15
C PRO A 227 9.58 8.55 -19.07
N GLY A 228 8.83 9.54 -19.56
CA GLY A 228 7.36 9.54 -19.55
C GLY A 228 6.76 8.39 -20.36
N GLU A 229 7.19 8.19 -21.61
CA GLU A 229 6.68 7.10 -22.46
C GLU A 229 7.09 5.73 -21.92
N HIS A 230 8.30 5.62 -21.36
CA HIS A 230 8.76 4.38 -20.73
C HIS A 230 7.85 4.00 -19.56
N PHE A 231 7.59 4.92 -18.63
CA PHE A 231 6.72 4.65 -17.48
C PHE A 231 5.27 4.39 -17.88
N ALA A 232 4.74 5.09 -18.88
CA ALA A 232 3.40 4.82 -19.39
C ALA A 232 3.27 3.40 -19.98
N ARG A 233 4.31 2.93 -20.68
CA ARG A 233 4.37 1.55 -21.19
C ARG A 233 4.50 0.53 -20.07
N LEU A 234 5.37 0.79 -19.09
CA LEU A 234 5.61 -0.09 -17.94
C LEU A 234 4.35 -0.29 -17.09
N ILE A 235 3.60 0.78 -16.83
CA ILE A 235 2.31 0.71 -16.12
C ILE A 235 1.29 -0.08 -16.97
N GLY A 236 1.25 0.17 -18.27
CA GLY A 236 0.31 -0.50 -19.18
C GLY A 236 0.61 -1.97 -19.44
N SER A 237 1.85 -2.42 -19.28
CA SER A 237 2.25 -3.81 -19.52
C SER A 237 2.02 -4.73 -18.33
N ARG A 238 1.47 -4.23 -17.21
CA ARG A 238 1.30 -5.00 -15.98
C ARG A 238 -0.18 -5.08 -15.62
N SER A 239 -0.68 -6.28 -15.37
CA SER A 239 -2.04 -6.51 -14.87
C SER A 239 -2.22 -5.97 -13.45
N SER A 240 -1.16 -6.02 -12.64
CA SER A 240 -1.08 -5.45 -11.31
C SER A 240 0.38 -5.19 -10.94
N PHE A 241 0.64 -4.22 -10.05
CA PHE A 241 1.98 -3.94 -9.51
C PHE A 241 1.93 -3.28 -8.13
N THR A 242 2.95 -3.52 -7.31
CA THR A 242 3.15 -2.85 -6.01
C THR A 242 4.52 -2.19 -5.95
N ARG A 243 4.65 -1.16 -5.11
CA ARG A 243 5.96 -0.57 -4.77
C ARG A 243 6.93 -1.64 -4.25
N GLY A 244 8.12 -1.69 -4.85
CA GLY A 244 9.13 -2.70 -4.59
C GLY A 244 9.09 -3.92 -5.53
N ASP A 245 8.08 -4.04 -6.41
CA ASP A 245 8.11 -5.00 -7.52
C ASP A 245 9.24 -4.66 -8.51
N SER A 246 9.68 -5.64 -9.29
CA SER A 246 10.63 -5.42 -10.37
C SER A 246 10.08 -4.44 -11.41
N GLY A 247 10.82 -3.36 -11.65
CA GLY A 247 10.40 -2.19 -12.45
C GLY A 247 9.64 -1.12 -11.64
N PHE A 248 9.26 -1.39 -10.41
CA PHE A 248 8.57 -0.45 -9.51
C PHE A 248 9.35 -0.25 -8.22
N GLU A 249 10.68 -0.22 -8.31
CA GLU A 249 11.59 0.03 -7.20
C GLU A 249 11.48 1.48 -6.70
N ASP A 250 11.98 1.75 -5.49
CA ASP A 250 11.87 3.06 -4.84
C ASP A 250 12.38 4.25 -5.66
N ALA A 251 13.39 4.05 -6.51
CA ALA A 251 13.88 5.09 -7.42
C ALA A 251 12.81 5.49 -8.45
N VAL A 252 12.05 4.54 -8.98
CA VAL A 252 10.93 4.77 -9.90
C VAL A 252 9.83 5.60 -9.22
N TRP A 253 9.44 5.24 -7.99
CA TRP A 253 8.40 5.99 -7.25
C TRP A 253 8.81 7.41 -6.86
N ARG A 254 10.11 7.69 -6.77
CA ARG A 254 10.64 9.04 -6.54
C ARG A 254 10.68 9.88 -7.82
N HIS A 255 10.61 9.26 -8.99
CA HIS A 255 10.76 9.93 -10.27
C HIS A 255 9.50 10.76 -10.65
N PRO A 256 9.61 12.06 -10.96
CA PRO A 256 8.45 12.90 -11.32
C PRO A 256 7.67 12.42 -12.54
N ALA A 257 8.37 11.96 -13.59
CA ALA A 257 7.70 11.44 -14.79
C ALA A 257 6.89 10.18 -14.52
N PHE A 258 7.34 9.30 -13.60
CA PHE A 258 6.57 8.13 -13.19
C PHE A 258 5.33 8.55 -12.42
N ARG A 259 5.45 9.47 -11.45
CA ARG A 259 4.30 10.00 -10.70
C ARG A 259 3.25 10.64 -11.62
N HIS A 260 3.71 11.36 -12.65
CA HIS A 260 2.82 11.94 -13.65
C HIS A 260 2.13 10.87 -14.50
N ALA A 261 2.87 9.88 -15.02
CA ALA A 261 2.30 8.77 -15.78
C ALA A 261 1.31 7.92 -14.95
N LEU A 262 1.62 7.69 -13.67
CA LEU A 262 0.75 7.02 -12.72
C LEU A 262 -0.54 7.82 -12.50
N GLN A 263 -0.46 9.14 -12.32
CA GLN A 263 -1.64 9.98 -12.16
C GLN A 263 -2.53 9.95 -13.42
N LEU A 264 -1.94 10.11 -14.61
CA LEU A 264 -2.70 10.02 -15.87
C LEU A 264 -3.40 8.66 -16.02
N ALA A 265 -2.71 7.56 -15.71
CA ALA A 265 -3.31 6.24 -15.80
C ALA A 265 -4.45 6.02 -14.79
N ARG A 266 -4.42 6.70 -13.64
CA ARG A 266 -5.54 6.70 -12.66
C ARG A 266 -6.71 7.55 -13.15
N ASP A 267 -6.42 8.75 -13.68
CA ASP A 267 -7.43 9.68 -14.19
C ASP A 267 -8.20 9.07 -15.37
N ASP A 268 -7.51 8.30 -16.23
CA ASP A 268 -8.11 7.57 -17.35
C ASP A 268 -8.78 6.23 -16.94
N HIS A 269 -8.88 5.93 -15.63
CA HIS A 269 -9.36 4.64 -15.10
C HIS A 269 -8.67 3.39 -15.69
N ARG A 270 -7.45 3.53 -16.23
CA ARG A 270 -6.68 2.39 -16.73
C ARG A 270 -6.18 1.51 -15.59
N ILE A 271 -5.84 2.14 -14.48
CA ILE A 271 -5.43 1.48 -13.24
C ILE A 271 -6.19 2.06 -12.06
N MET A 272 -6.37 1.24 -11.04
CA MET A 272 -6.99 1.63 -9.78
C MET A 272 -6.08 1.27 -8.62
N LEU A 273 -6.14 2.09 -7.58
CA LEU A 273 -5.55 1.74 -6.29
C LEU A 273 -6.26 0.50 -5.77
N TYR A 274 -5.52 -0.56 -5.44
CA TYR A 274 -6.09 -1.74 -4.79
C TYR A 274 -5.83 -1.68 -3.28
N GLU A 275 -4.58 -1.40 -2.92
CA GLU A 275 -4.07 -1.22 -1.56
C GLU A 275 -3.02 -0.08 -1.55
N PRO A 276 -2.60 0.44 -0.39
CA PRO A 276 -1.57 1.49 -0.35
C PRO A 276 -0.31 1.13 -1.17
N ASN A 277 -0.03 1.92 -2.21
CA ASN A 277 1.06 1.71 -3.17
C ASN A 277 0.96 0.42 -4.02
N SER A 278 -0.23 -0.17 -4.10
CA SER A 278 -0.55 -1.34 -4.94
C SER A 278 -1.67 -0.97 -5.92
N TYR A 279 -1.46 -1.32 -7.18
CA TYR A 279 -2.34 -0.95 -8.28
C TYR A 279 -2.72 -2.18 -9.10
N ILE A 280 -3.93 -2.14 -9.65
CA ILE A 280 -4.47 -3.16 -10.54
C ILE A 280 -5.06 -2.51 -11.78
N SER A 281 -4.93 -3.14 -12.95
CA SER A 281 -5.52 -2.63 -14.18
C SER A 281 -7.03 -2.85 -14.20
N PHE A 282 -7.76 -1.95 -14.85
CA PHE A 282 -9.21 -2.14 -15.07
C PHE A 282 -9.48 -3.43 -15.84
N SER A 283 -8.70 -3.73 -16.88
CA SER A 283 -8.86 -4.98 -17.66
C SER A 283 -8.79 -6.20 -16.76
N ARG A 284 -7.83 -6.25 -15.81
CA ARG A 284 -7.71 -7.37 -14.88
C ARG A 284 -8.92 -7.50 -13.95
N LEU A 285 -9.41 -6.38 -13.41
CA LEU A 285 -10.61 -6.37 -12.58
C LEU A 285 -11.86 -6.82 -13.36
N HIS A 286 -12.02 -6.34 -14.59
CA HIS A 286 -13.10 -6.74 -15.47
C HIS A 286 -13.07 -8.24 -15.75
N ASP A 287 -11.90 -8.77 -16.12
CA ASP A 287 -11.78 -10.17 -16.56
C ASP A 287 -11.95 -11.16 -15.40
N VAL A 288 -11.50 -10.79 -14.19
CA VAL A 288 -11.55 -11.67 -13.02
C VAL A 288 -12.85 -11.52 -12.23
N LEU A 289 -13.32 -10.28 -12.02
CA LEU A 289 -14.43 -9.95 -11.13
C LEU A 289 -15.69 -9.49 -11.86
N GLY A 290 -15.64 -9.32 -13.19
CA GLY A 290 -16.78 -8.87 -13.98
C GLY A 290 -17.15 -7.39 -13.75
N VAL A 291 -16.23 -6.60 -13.19
CA VAL A 291 -16.42 -5.17 -12.93
C VAL A 291 -16.60 -4.41 -14.24
N ARG A 292 -17.67 -3.60 -14.36
CA ARG A 292 -17.89 -2.76 -15.54
C ARG A 292 -17.33 -1.37 -15.33
N MET A 293 -16.89 -0.73 -16.41
CA MET A 293 -16.42 0.67 -16.37
C MET A 293 -17.52 1.62 -15.86
N SER A 294 -18.78 1.35 -16.23
CA SER A 294 -19.93 2.10 -15.72
C SER A 294 -20.04 2.05 -14.19
N ASP A 295 -19.67 0.94 -13.57
CA ASP A 295 -19.74 0.79 -12.12
C ASP A 295 -18.64 1.64 -11.45
N ILE A 296 -17.45 1.68 -12.05
CA ILE A 296 -16.32 2.51 -11.61
C ILE A 296 -16.68 4.00 -11.70
N GLU A 297 -17.14 4.45 -12.87
CA GLU A 297 -17.44 5.87 -13.14
C GLU A 297 -18.64 6.39 -12.33
N SER A 298 -19.63 5.54 -12.06
CA SER A 298 -20.83 5.94 -11.33
C SER A 298 -20.71 5.83 -9.81
N TYR A 299 -19.68 5.18 -9.29
CA TYR A 299 -19.53 4.91 -7.84
C TYR A 299 -19.57 6.19 -7.02
N ALA A 300 -18.68 7.15 -7.31
CA ALA A 300 -18.54 8.39 -6.56
C ALA A 300 -19.80 9.26 -6.61
N VAL A 301 -20.43 9.37 -7.78
CA VAL A 301 -21.69 10.09 -7.95
C VAL A 301 -22.79 9.45 -7.11
N SER A 302 -22.87 8.12 -7.13
CA SER A 302 -23.89 7.38 -6.38
C SER A 302 -23.68 7.52 -4.87
N VAL A 303 -22.44 7.51 -4.38
CA VAL A 303 -22.12 7.81 -2.97
C VAL A 303 -22.52 9.24 -2.61
N SER A 304 -22.20 10.23 -3.45
CA SER A 304 -22.55 11.63 -3.19
C SER A 304 -24.06 11.89 -3.11
N ALA A 305 -24.88 11.07 -3.78
CA ALA A 305 -26.33 11.18 -3.76
C ALA A 305 -26.96 10.65 -2.45
N VAL A 306 -26.25 9.79 -1.72
CA VAL A 306 -26.76 9.13 -0.51
C VAL A 306 -26.22 9.80 0.76
N VAL A 307 -24.99 10.33 0.71
CA VAL A 307 -24.35 10.94 1.88
C VAL A 307 -24.88 12.37 2.13
N PRO A 308 -25.28 12.71 3.36
CA PRO A 308 -25.67 14.08 3.70
C PRO A 308 -24.50 15.08 3.61
N GLU A 309 -24.81 16.29 3.16
CA GLU A 309 -23.83 17.39 3.07
C GLU A 309 -23.24 17.74 4.45
N GLY A 310 -21.92 17.97 4.50
CA GLY A 310 -21.20 18.35 5.71
C GLY A 310 -21.07 17.24 6.77
N VAL A 311 -21.52 16.00 6.49
CA VAL A 311 -21.38 14.86 7.39
C VAL A 311 -20.15 14.03 7.00
N PRO A 312 -19.17 13.83 7.90
CA PRO A 312 -18.01 12.99 7.64
C PRO A 312 -18.40 11.52 7.56
N PHE A 313 -17.73 10.79 6.67
CA PHE A 313 -17.90 9.36 6.50
C PHE A 313 -16.59 8.68 6.09
N THR A 314 -16.55 7.36 6.27
CA THR A 314 -15.48 6.47 5.78
C THR A 314 -16.12 5.33 4.98
N ILE A 315 -15.33 4.52 4.28
CA ILE A 315 -15.85 3.31 3.62
C ILE A 315 -16.49 2.36 4.65
N VAL A 316 -15.90 2.26 5.85
CA VAL A 316 -16.44 1.47 6.96
C VAL A 316 -17.83 1.98 7.37
N SER A 317 -17.99 3.30 7.58
CA SER A 317 -19.29 3.84 8.00
C SER A 317 -20.34 3.78 6.89
N LEU A 318 -19.93 3.91 5.62
CA LEU A 318 -20.82 3.70 4.47
C LEU A 318 -21.38 2.27 4.43
N ARG A 319 -20.50 1.27 4.58
CA ARG A 319 -20.90 -0.15 4.59
C ARG A 319 -21.77 -0.50 5.79
N ALA A 320 -21.58 0.16 6.92
CA ALA A 320 -22.41 -0.02 8.11
C ALA A 320 -23.79 0.66 8.00
N GLY A 321 -23.85 1.84 7.36
CA GLY A 321 -25.03 2.70 7.33
C GLY A 321 -25.93 2.55 6.10
N THR A 322 -25.44 1.98 5.00
CA THR A 322 -26.20 1.84 3.76
C THR A 322 -26.50 0.37 3.47
N THR A 323 -27.75 0.06 3.14
CA THR A 323 -28.07 -1.19 2.44
C THR A 323 -27.60 -1.01 1.01
N SER A 324 -26.33 -1.30 0.74
CA SER A 324 -25.77 -0.98 -0.57
C SER A 324 -26.49 -1.75 -1.69
N THR A 325 -26.90 -1.01 -2.70
CA THR A 325 -27.51 -1.52 -3.94
C THR A 325 -26.55 -1.44 -5.13
N GLN A 326 -25.28 -1.09 -4.93
CA GLN A 326 -24.31 -0.93 -6.01
C GLN A 326 -23.58 -2.23 -6.32
N ALA A 327 -23.37 -2.52 -7.60
CA ALA A 327 -22.72 -3.75 -8.06
C ALA A 327 -21.31 -3.94 -7.48
N LEU A 328 -20.56 -2.84 -7.29
CA LEU A 328 -19.20 -2.89 -6.74
C LEU A 328 -19.15 -3.27 -5.26
N ASP A 329 -20.19 -2.97 -4.47
CA ASP A 329 -20.16 -3.25 -3.04
C ASP A 329 -20.34 -4.76 -2.75
N ALA A 330 -20.93 -5.50 -3.69
CA ALA A 330 -21.05 -6.96 -3.62
C ALA A 330 -19.70 -7.69 -3.81
N ILE A 331 -18.68 -7.01 -4.34
CA ILE A 331 -17.37 -7.60 -4.66
C ILE A 331 -16.44 -7.58 -3.42
N GLU A 332 -16.76 -6.79 -2.39
CA GLU A 332 -16.01 -6.67 -1.14
C GLU A 332 -14.50 -6.40 -1.35
N LEU A 333 -14.16 -5.44 -2.21
CA LEU A 333 -12.76 -5.02 -2.41
C LEU A 333 -12.19 -4.31 -1.16
N PRO A 334 -10.86 -4.14 -1.06
CA PRO A 334 -10.27 -3.42 0.07
C PRO A 334 -10.77 -1.97 0.16
N ASP A 335 -10.85 -1.41 1.36
CA ASP A 335 -11.35 -0.04 1.58
C ASP A 335 -10.59 0.99 0.74
N SER A 336 -9.26 0.84 0.65
CA SER A 336 -8.40 1.70 -0.16
C SER A 336 -8.80 1.77 -1.64
N PHE A 337 -9.40 0.71 -2.18
CA PHE A 337 -9.94 0.72 -3.55
C PHE A 337 -11.05 1.77 -3.69
N TYR A 338 -12.06 1.69 -2.82
CA TYR A 338 -13.19 2.62 -2.84
C TYR A 338 -12.76 4.04 -2.44
N GLU A 339 -11.84 4.17 -1.47
CA GLU A 339 -11.23 5.47 -1.14
C GLU A 339 -10.56 6.09 -2.37
N GLY A 340 -9.87 5.29 -3.18
CA GLY A 340 -9.23 5.72 -4.42
C GLY A 340 -10.21 6.21 -5.47
N LEU A 341 -11.38 5.58 -5.59
CA LEU A 341 -12.46 6.04 -6.49
C LEU A 341 -13.07 7.36 -6.04
N LEU A 342 -13.32 7.52 -4.73
CA LEU A 342 -13.84 8.77 -4.18
C LEU A 342 -12.83 9.92 -4.35
N ASP A 343 -11.55 9.67 -4.08
CA ASP A 343 -10.47 10.65 -4.23
C ASP A 343 -10.29 11.12 -5.69
N ALA A 344 -10.38 10.20 -6.65
CA ALA A 344 -10.25 10.52 -8.08
C ALA A 344 -11.42 11.36 -8.63
N SER A 345 -12.62 11.25 -8.04
CA SER A 345 -13.81 11.93 -8.54
C SER A 345 -13.79 13.45 -8.39
N GLY A 346 -13.00 13.98 -7.44
CA GLY A 346 -13.01 15.40 -7.08
C GLY A 346 -14.32 15.90 -6.44
N LEU A 347 -15.29 15.02 -6.16
CA LEU A 347 -16.58 15.39 -5.57
C LEU A 347 -16.54 15.59 -4.04
N PHE A 348 -15.50 15.09 -3.39
CA PHE A 348 -15.40 15.03 -1.93
C PHE A 348 -14.18 15.77 -1.42
N SER A 349 -14.35 16.47 -0.30
CA SER A 349 -13.23 16.90 0.53
C SER A 349 -12.81 15.73 1.42
N SER A 350 -11.50 15.53 1.61
CA SER A 350 -10.99 14.44 2.46
C SER A 350 -9.82 14.85 3.34
N CYS A 351 -9.65 14.13 4.45
CA CYS A 351 -8.45 14.16 5.28
C CYS A 351 -8.07 12.75 5.74
N ILE A 352 -6.82 12.58 6.19
CA ILE A 352 -6.36 11.32 6.79
C ILE A 352 -6.23 11.52 8.29
N LEU A 353 -6.85 10.64 9.07
CA LEU A 353 -6.70 10.57 10.53
C LEU A 353 -6.34 9.13 10.91
N ALA A 354 -5.20 8.96 11.57
CA ALA A 354 -4.75 7.64 12.03
C ALA A 354 -4.67 6.58 10.91
N GLY A 355 -4.26 7.01 9.70
CA GLY A 355 -4.13 6.16 8.52
C GLY A 355 -5.44 5.89 7.77
N VAL A 356 -6.60 6.29 8.32
CA VAL A 356 -7.91 6.14 7.68
C VAL A 356 -8.29 7.42 6.97
N ARG A 357 -8.80 7.31 5.74
CA ARG A 357 -9.30 8.46 4.98
C ARG A 357 -10.76 8.72 5.33
N VAL A 358 -11.04 9.97 5.70
CA VAL A 358 -12.38 10.46 6.02
C VAL A 358 -12.78 11.47 4.95
N PHE A 359 -14.01 11.34 4.45
CA PHE A 359 -14.58 12.15 3.38
C PHE A 359 -15.77 12.96 3.88
N ALA A 360 -16.08 14.06 3.20
CA ALA A 360 -17.31 14.81 3.35
C ALA A 360 -17.70 15.50 2.04
N VAL A 361 -19.01 15.65 1.82
CA VAL A 361 -19.59 16.35 0.66
C VAL A 361 -19.86 17.81 1.03
N GLY A 362 -19.68 18.73 0.08
CA GLY A 362 -20.12 20.13 0.18
C GLY A 362 -19.35 21.00 1.17
N LEU A 363 -18.14 20.57 1.59
CA LEU A 363 -17.28 21.43 2.40
C LEU A 363 -16.58 22.48 1.55
N GLU A 364 -16.73 23.74 1.94
CA GLU A 364 -15.91 24.82 1.40
C GLU A 364 -14.48 24.71 1.95
N GLY A 365 -13.53 24.40 1.07
CA GLY A 365 -12.10 24.32 1.38
C GLY A 365 -11.61 22.91 1.74
N ARG A 366 -10.35 22.81 2.17
CA ARG A 366 -9.72 21.53 2.50
C ARG A 366 -10.19 21.04 3.86
N MET A 367 -10.76 19.83 3.88
CA MET A 367 -11.04 19.10 5.11
C MET A 367 -9.73 18.77 5.83
N SER A 368 -9.72 18.88 7.16
CA SER A 368 -8.57 18.56 8.01
C SER A 368 -9.00 17.72 9.20
N ALA A 369 -8.06 17.01 9.83
CA ALA A 369 -8.31 16.28 11.08
C ALA A 369 -8.86 17.20 12.19
N ASN A 370 -8.43 18.46 12.20
CA ASN A 370 -8.87 19.48 13.16
C ASN A 370 -10.35 19.82 12.95
N TRP A 371 -10.77 19.97 11.69
CA TRP A 371 -12.17 20.18 11.34
C TRP A 371 -13.04 18.99 11.79
N LEU A 372 -12.57 17.76 11.54
CA LEU A 372 -13.28 16.54 11.94
C LEU A 372 -13.47 16.47 13.47
N VAL A 373 -12.44 16.80 14.24
CA VAL A 373 -12.53 16.85 15.71
C VAL A 373 -13.52 17.94 16.15
N GLY A 374 -13.43 19.14 15.59
CA GLY A 374 -14.38 20.22 15.89
C GLY A 374 -15.83 19.84 15.57
N TRP A 375 -16.04 19.15 14.44
CA TRP A 375 -17.35 18.63 14.05
C TRP A 375 -17.90 17.63 15.08
N LEU A 376 -17.09 16.66 15.51
CA LEU A 376 -17.50 15.67 16.52
C LEU A 376 -17.85 16.33 17.85
N VAL A 377 -16.99 17.22 18.35
CA VAL A 377 -17.22 17.93 19.63
C VAL A 377 -18.49 18.80 19.56
N SER A 378 -18.77 19.44 18.42
CA SER A 378 -19.98 20.25 18.26
C SER A 378 -21.29 19.46 18.32
N ARG A 379 -21.24 18.14 18.07
CA ARG A 379 -22.40 17.24 18.17
C ARG A 379 -22.50 16.55 19.52
N HIS A 380 -21.39 16.48 20.24
CA HIS A 380 -21.25 15.82 21.52
C HIS A 380 -20.56 16.80 22.49
N GLU A 381 -21.29 17.83 22.90
CA GLU A 381 -20.78 18.81 23.88
C GLU A 381 -20.49 18.11 25.22
N GLY A 382 -19.43 18.52 25.91
CA GLY A 382 -19.00 17.88 27.16
C GLY A 382 -18.41 16.49 26.96
N VAL A 383 -17.89 16.19 25.76
CA VAL A 383 -17.28 14.88 25.47
C VAL A 383 -15.87 14.80 26.02
N GLY A 384 -15.60 13.78 26.83
CA GLY A 384 -14.24 13.45 27.27
C GLY A 384 -13.40 12.80 26.17
N ARG A 385 -12.07 12.84 26.29
CA ARG A 385 -11.14 12.31 25.28
C ARG A 385 -11.39 10.85 24.92
N ASP A 386 -11.60 9.99 25.91
CA ASP A 386 -11.80 8.55 25.70
C ASP A 386 -13.17 8.26 25.05
N ALA A 387 -14.16 9.13 25.27
CA ALA A 387 -15.43 9.07 24.56
C ALA A 387 -15.26 9.50 23.10
N LEU A 388 -14.45 10.53 22.82
CA LEU A 388 -14.15 10.95 21.44
C LEU A 388 -13.42 9.85 20.64
N GLN A 389 -12.51 9.11 21.27
CA GLN A 389 -11.88 7.93 20.64
C GLN A 389 -12.89 6.84 20.31
N ARG A 390 -13.87 6.60 21.20
CA ARG A 390 -14.95 5.64 20.96
C ARG A 390 -15.84 6.11 19.82
N LEU A 391 -16.24 7.38 19.78
CA LEU A 391 -17.04 7.94 18.67
C LEU A 391 -16.32 7.78 17.32
N LEU A 392 -15.03 8.11 17.25
CA LEU A 392 -14.22 7.91 16.04
C LEU A 392 -14.21 6.45 15.57
N ARG A 393 -14.11 5.51 16.51
CA ARG A 393 -14.09 4.07 16.21
C ARG A 393 -15.47 3.56 15.81
N ASP A 394 -16.49 3.89 16.59
CA ASP A 394 -17.82 3.31 16.47
C ASP A 394 -18.59 3.92 15.29
N GLU A 395 -18.43 5.22 15.03
CA GLU A 395 -19.13 5.92 13.95
C GLU A 395 -18.36 5.90 12.63
N LEU A 396 -17.02 5.94 12.68
CA LEU A 396 -16.18 6.12 11.49
C LEU A 396 -15.19 4.97 11.25
N GLY A 397 -15.10 3.98 12.13
CA GLY A 397 -14.09 2.92 12.03
C GLY A 397 -12.65 3.41 12.28
N VAL A 398 -12.48 4.63 12.79
CA VAL A 398 -11.17 5.25 13.00
C VAL A 398 -10.67 4.91 14.40
N SER A 399 -9.77 3.93 14.49
CA SER A 399 -9.03 3.67 15.74
C SER A 399 -7.96 4.75 15.94
N CYS A 400 -8.37 5.91 16.45
CA CYS A 400 -7.48 7.04 16.67
C CYS A 400 -6.76 6.95 18.04
N PRO A 401 -5.44 7.02 18.08
CA PRO A 401 -4.65 7.01 19.31
C PRO A 401 -4.73 8.33 20.04
N THR A 402 -4.40 8.28 21.32
CA THR A 402 -4.35 9.45 22.18
C THR A 402 -3.40 10.52 21.67
N ALA A 403 -2.20 10.16 21.20
CA ALA A 403 -1.21 11.14 20.73
C ALA A 403 -1.74 11.93 19.51
N ASN A 404 -2.20 11.24 18.47
CA ASN A 404 -2.73 11.87 17.25
C ASN A 404 -4.00 12.69 17.57
N LEU A 405 -4.86 12.15 18.44
CA LEU A 405 -6.08 12.82 18.84
C LEU A 405 -5.78 14.11 19.62
N VAL A 406 -4.84 14.09 20.55
CA VAL A 406 -4.42 15.28 21.32
C VAL A 406 -3.89 16.36 20.37
N THR A 407 -3.06 15.99 19.39
CA THR A 407 -2.58 16.94 18.38
C THR A 407 -3.72 17.52 17.55
N ALA A 408 -4.68 16.69 17.13
CA ALA A 408 -5.83 17.16 16.36
C ALA A 408 -6.77 18.06 17.20
N ILE A 409 -7.01 17.71 18.47
CA ILE A 409 -7.79 18.52 19.43
C ILE A 409 -7.14 19.87 19.63
N HIS A 410 -5.85 19.92 19.95
CA HIS A 410 -5.12 21.17 20.19
C HIS A 410 -5.26 22.14 19.01
N ASN A 411 -5.27 21.62 17.78
CA ASN A 411 -5.34 22.43 16.58
C ASN A 411 -6.77 22.66 16.06
N SER A 412 -7.79 22.10 16.72
CA SER A 412 -9.21 22.23 16.35
C SER A 412 -9.89 23.47 16.88
N GLY A 413 -9.29 24.17 17.85
CA GLY A 413 -9.86 25.36 18.45
C GLY A 413 -11.05 25.11 19.38
N VAL A 414 -11.31 23.85 19.75
CA VAL A 414 -12.31 23.47 20.76
C VAL A 414 -11.89 23.99 22.14
N PHE A 415 -12.88 24.27 22.99
CA PHE A 415 -12.66 24.65 24.37
C PHE A 415 -12.48 23.40 25.23
N HIS A 416 -11.48 23.38 26.11
CA HIS A 416 -11.21 22.30 27.05
C HIS A 416 -11.53 22.77 28.47
N ASP A 417 -12.39 22.03 29.15
CA ASP A 417 -12.61 22.14 30.60
C ASP A 417 -11.57 21.25 31.29
N ASP A 418 -10.62 21.89 31.98
CA ASP A 418 -9.52 21.22 32.66
C ASP A 418 -9.94 20.54 33.97
N VAL A 419 -11.10 20.87 34.51
CA VAL A 419 -11.61 20.30 35.77
C VAL A 419 -12.26 18.94 35.51
N GLU A 420 -13.16 18.87 34.53
CA GLU A 420 -13.90 17.65 34.17
C GLU A 420 -13.22 16.85 33.04
N ASP A 421 -12.14 17.39 32.45
CA ASP A 421 -11.40 16.83 31.30
C ASP A 421 -12.30 16.55 30.07
N VAL A 422 -13.16 17.51 29.74
CA VAL A 422 -14.13 17.44 28.63
C VAL A 422 -13.97 18.58 27.63
N TYR A 423 -14.46 18.35 26.41
CA TYR A 423 -14.35 19.29 25.30
C TYR A 423 -15.70 19.86 24.86
N TYR A 424 -15.66 21.12 24.45
CA TYR A 424 -16.80 21.90 23.97
C TYR A 424 -16.50 22.62 22.67
N SER A 425 -17.52 22.86 21.85
CA SER A 425 -17.37 23.64 20.62
C SER A 425 -16.91 25.08 20.88
N SER A 426 -17.28 25.66 22.03
CA SER A 426 -16.86 27.00 22.45
C SER A 426 -16.98 27.22 23.95
N MET A 427 -16.27 28.22 24.47
CA MET A 427 -16.37 28.65 25.87
C MET A 427 -17.81 29.12 26.23
N ASP A 428 -18.54 29.68 25.27
CA ASP A 428 -19.90 30.14 25.50
C ASP A 428 -20.90 28.98 25.60
N THR A 429 -20.63 27.87 24.91
CA THR A 429 -21.42 26.64 25.03
C THR A 429 -21.26 26.05 26.43
N TRP A 430 -20.03 25.93 26.92
CA TRP A 430 -19.73 25.50 28.30
C TRP A 430 -20.40 26.41 29.34
N LYS A 431 -20.28 27.75 29.22
CA LYS A 431 -20.93 28.70 30.15
C LYS A 431 -22.45 28.54 30.20
N LYS A 432 -23.10 28.19 29.07
CA LYS A 432 -24.55 27.97 29.04
C LYS A 432 -24.92 26.70 29.80
N GLU A 433 -24.16 25.63 29.66
CA GLU A 433 -24.39 24.39 30.39
C GLU A 433 -24.24 24.59 31.91
N VAL A 434 -23.12 25.17 32.36
CA VAL A 434 -22.88 25.46 33.78
C VAL A 434 -24.01 26.32 34.37
N ARG A 435 -24.51 27.32 33.64
CA ARG A 435 -25.66 28.13 34.07
C ARG A 435 -26.95 27.31 34.18
N ASN A 436 -27.19 26.39 33.25
CA ASN A 436 -28.37 25.53 33.28
C ASN A 436 -28.33 24.52 34.42
N GLU A 437 -27.13 24.05 34.80
CA GLU A 437 -26.94 23.18 35.96
C GLU A 437 -27.15 23.92 37.28
N LEU A 438 -26.64 25.15 37.40
CA LEU A 438 -26.85 26.00 38.58
C LEU A 438 -28.29 26.50 38.75
N ALA A 439 -29.10 26.42 37.69
CA ALA A 439 -30.52 26.80 37.69
C ALA A 439 -31.47 25.63 38.02
N LYS A 440 -30.95 24.41 38.13
CA LYS A 440 -31.66 23.23 38.64
C LYS A 440 -31.41 23.09 40.14
#